data_AF-A0A066Z6E2-F1
#
_entry.id   AF-A0A066Z6E2-F1
#
_cell.length_a   1.000
_cell.length_b   1.000
_cell.length_c   1.000
_cell.angle_alpha   90.00
_cell.angle_beta   90.00
_cell.angle_gamma   90.00
#
_symmetry.space_group_name_H-M   'P 1'
#
loop_
_entity.id
_entity.type
_entity.pdbx_description
1 polymer ?
#
loop_
_entity_poly.entity_id
_entity_poly.type
_entity_poly.pdbx_seq_one_letter_code
_entity_poly.pdbx_strand_id
1 'polypeptide(L)'
;MMMSRTRENVTWQSKDGSWNIGFYAFTGHWEYGDGNHDEFDPEWDVDYHKDEFWFLSTGHPNPEAAYEAYCAEEPNPGYTMILAWTAENASRIEELEAIAAAFAAPGAGRGVCLL
;
A
#
# COMPACT_ATOMS: atom_id res chain seq x y z
N MET A 1 -10.55 20.86 -0.71
CA MET A 1 -10.43 20.08 0.54
C MET A 1 -9.97 18.70 0.12
N MET A 2 -8.77 18.31 0.53
CA MET A 2 -8.20 17.00 0.19
C MET A 2 -8.80 16.00 1.19
N MET A 3 -9.69 15.14 0.71
CA MET A 3 -10.39 14.16 1.54
C MET A 3 -9.36 13.12 2.02
N SER A 4 -9.28 12.92 3.33
CA SER A 4 -8.63 11.77 3.92
C SER A 4 -9.29 10.52 3.35
N ARG A 5 -8.55 9.68 2.64
CA ARG A 5 -9.00 8.31 2.34
C ARG A 5 -8.18 7.43 3.25
N THR A 6 -8.82 6.69 4.14
CA THR A 6 -8.19 5.63 4.92
C THR A 6 -7.70 4.55 3.98
N ARG A 7 -6.49 4.70 3.40
CA ARG A 7 -5.89 3.72 2.50
C ARG A 7 -5.10 2.70 3.33
N GLU A 8 -5.45 1.41 3.23
CA GLU A 8 -4.70 0.35 3.92
C GLU A 8 -3.29 0.27 3.33
N ASN A 9 -2.29 0.54 4.16
CA ASN A 9 -0.89 0.55 3.76
C ASN A 9 -0.01 -0.09 4.82
N VAL A 10 1.12 -0.58 4.34
CA VAL A 10 2.11 -1.29 5.16
C VAL A 10 3.49 -0.76 4.84
N THR A 11 4.23 -0.42 5.90
CA THR A 11 5.65 -0.14 5.86
C THR A 11 6.37 -1.32 6.50
N TRP A 12 7.23 -2.00 5.75
CA TRP A 12 7.92 -3.19 6.25
C TRP A 12 9.42 -3.11 6.04
N GLN A 13 10.16 -3.78 6.90
CA GLN A 13 11.60 -3.92 6.79
C GLN A 13 11.95 -5.23 6.08
N SER A 14 12.69 -5.15 4.98
CA SER A 14 13.27 -6.30 4.30
C SER A 14 14.36 -6.95 5.15
N LYS A 15 14.68 -8.21 4.82
CA LYS A 15 15.73 -8.99 5.50
C LYS A 15 17.13 -8.34 5.45
N ASP A 16 17.39 -7.52 4.43
CA ASP A 16 18.63 -6.76 4.28
C ASP A 16 18.70 -5.50 5.15
N GLY A 17 17.62 -5.18 5.87
CA GLY A 17 17.50 -4.03 6.76
C GLY A 17 16.90 -2.79 6.11
N SER A 18 16.67 -2.79 4.80
CA SER A 18 15.99 -1.71 4.08
C SER A 18 14.50 -1.68 4.41
N TRP A 19 13.88 -0.51 4.25
CA TRP A 19 12.46 -0.28 4.51
C TRP A 19 11.70 0.02 3.23
N ASN A 20 10.50 -0.53 3.13
CA ASN A 20 9.61 -0.38 1.99
C ASN A 20 8.25 0.09 2.48
N ILE A 21 7.48 0.74 1.60
CA ILE A 21 6.09 1.10 1.83
C ILE A 21 5.26 0.68 0.63
N GLY A 22 4.07 0.11 0.89
CA GLY A 22 3.14 -0.34 -0.11
C GLY A 22 1.70 -0.03 0.28
N PHE A 23 0.89 0.38 -0.69
CA PHE A 23 -0.54 0.60 -0.50
C PHE A 23 -1.32 -0.42 -1.32
N TYR A 24 -2.24 -1.15 -0.68
CA TYR A 24 -3.03 -2.17 -1.35
C TYR A 24 -3.97 -1.57 -2.37
N ALA A 25 -4.04 -2.19 -3.55
CA ALA A 25 -5.03 -1.85 -4.54
C ALA A 25 -6.44 -1.99 -3.94
N PHE A 26 -7.37 -1.15 -4.37
CA PHE A 26 -8.72 -1.14 -3.85
C PHE A 26 -9.72 -1.18 -5.01
N THR A 27 -10.79 -1.94 -4.85
CA THR A 27 -11.94 -1.88 -5.75
C THR A 27 -12.87 -0.79 -5.24
N GLY A 28 -12.94 0.32 -5.96
CA GLY A 28 -14.11 1.20 -5.85
C GLY A 28 -15.35 0.47 -6.39
N HIS A 29 -16.54 0.80 -5.87
CA HIS A 29 -17.85 0.19 -6.16
C HIS A 29 -18.32 0.19 -7.64
N TRP A 30 -17.45 0.45 -8.62
CA TRP A 30 -17.81 0.37 -10.04
C TRP A 30 -18.20 -1.05 -10.48
N GLU A 31 -17.90 -2.09 -9.71
CA GLU A 31 -18.29 -3.48 -10.00
C GLU A 31 -19.62 -3.91 -9.38
N TYR A 32 -20.15 -3.19 -8.40
CA TYR A 32 -21.47 -3.46 -7.81
C TYR A 32 -22.48 -2.48 -8.40
N GLY A 33 -23.01 -2.87 -9.56
CA GLY A 33 -24.05 -2.16 -10.28
C GLY A 33 -25.41 -2.22 -9.57
N ASP A 34 -25.62 -1.38 -8.57
CA ASP A 34 -26.87 -0.65 -8.32
C ASP A 34 -26.48 0.60 -7.51
N GLY A 35 -26.89 1.81 -7.85
CA GLY A 35 -28.28 2.23 -8.00
C GLY A 35 -28.72 3.15 -6.85
N ASN A 36 -28.03 3.15 -5.71
CA ASN A 36 -28.29 4.08 -4.60
C ASN A 36 -26.98 4.74 -4.11
N HIS A 37 -26.74 5.96 -4.60
CA HIS A 37 -25.48 6.70 -4.41
C HIS A 37 -25.41 7.56 -3.13
N ASP A 38 -26.42 7.52 -2.26
CA ASP A 38 -26.51 8.42 -1.11
C ASP A 38 -25.87 7.88 0.19
N GLU A 39 -25.43 6.61 0.20
CA GLU A 39 -24.84 5.96 1.39
C GLU A 39 -23.37 5.54 1.20
N PHE A 40 -22.82 5.61 -0.02
CA PHE A 40 -21.43 5.23 -0.29
C PHE A 40 -20.44 6.23 0.29
N ASP A 41 -19.68 5.81 1.28
CA ASP A 41 -18.55 6.56 1.80
C ASP A 41 -17.22 5.99 1.24
N PRO A 42 -16.54 6.68 0.31
CA PRO A 42 -15.26 6.23 -0.24
C PRO A 42 -14.13 6.15 0.81
N GLU A 43 -14.36 6.62 2.04
CA GLU A 43 -13.46 6.45 3.18
C GLU A 43 -13.70 5.10 3.91
N TRP A 44 -14.91 4.54 3.86
CA TRP A 44 -15.29 3.36 4.65
C TRP A 44 -15.74 2.15 3.82
N ASP A 45 -16.33 2.36 2.65
CA ASP A 45 -16.92 1.32 1.79
C ASP A 45 -15.98 0.90 0.66
N VAL A 46 -14.72 0.61 1.00
CA VAL A 46 -13.69 0.17 0.04
C VAL A 46 -13.13 -1.19 0.42
N ASP A 47 -13.15 -2.11 -0.55
CA ASP A 47 -12.49 -3.42 -0.43
C ASP A 47 -11.06 -3.34 -0.97
N TYR A 48 -10.13 -4.00 -0.29
CA TYR A 48 -8.71 -4.02 -0.63
C TYR A 48 -8.29 -5.39 -1.18
N HIS A 49 -7.60 -5.37 -2.31
CA HIS A 49 -6.85 -6.51 -2.82
C HIS A 49 -5.56 -6.66 -2.03
N LYS A 50 -5.58 -7.52 -1.01
CA LYS A 50 -4.42 -7.74 -0.12
C LYS A 50 -3.23 -8.43 -0.80
N ASP A 51 -3.42 -8.84 -2.04
CA ASP A 51 -2.46 -9.49 -2.93
C ASP A 51 -1.90 -8.57 -4.03
N GLU A 52 -2.35 -7.31 -4.09
CA GLU A 52 -1.91 -6.34 -5.10
C GLU A 52 -1.61 -4.98 -4.47
N PHE A 53 -0.54 -4.32 -4.91
CA PHE A 53 -0.27 -2.93 -4.58
C PHE A 53 -0.66 -2.00 -5.74
N TRP A 54 -1.12 -0.79 -5.45
CA TRP A 54 -1.23 0.29 -6.44
C TRP A 54 -0.10 1.33 -6.29
N PHE A 55 0.58 1.33 -5.15
CA PHE A 55 1.78 2.13 -4.90
C PHE A 55 2.83 1.26 -4.19
N LEU A 56 4.08 1.41 -4.59
CA LEU A 56 5.22 0.77 -3.96
C LEU A 56 6.42 1.73 -3.96
N SER A 57 7.10 1.84 -2.82
CA SER A 57 8.43 2.44 -2.75
C SER A 57 9.34 1.62 -1.87
N THR A 58 10.57 1.37 -2.32
CA THR A 58 11.47 0.38 -1.72
C THR A 58 12.87 0.93 -1.44
N GLY A 59 13.62 0.28 -0.56
CA GLY A 59 15.06 0.55 -0.39
C GLY A 59 15.40 1.70 0.56
N HIS A 60 14.48 2.10 1.42
CA HIS A 60 14.65 3.24 2.34
C HIS A 60 15.51 2.89 3.55
N PRO A 61 16.24 3.86 4.12
CA PRO A 61 17.11 3.60 5.27
C PRO A 61 16.36 3.39 6.59
N ASN A 62 15.12 3.86 6.70
CA ASN A 62 14.29 3.82 7.91
C ASN A 62 12.80 3.95 7.53
N PRO A 63 11.86 3.60 8.43
CA PRO A 63 10.43 3.63 8.11
C PRO A 63 9.90 5.05 7.86
N GLU A 64 10.51 6.07 8.47
CA GLU A 64 10.14 7.47 8.26
C GLU A 64 10.44 7.92 6.82
N ALA A 65 11.60 7.56 6.28
CA ALA A 65 11.98 7.86 4.90
C ALA A 65 11.07 7.17 3.89
N ALA A 66 10.67 5.91 4.18
CA ALA A 66 9.68 5.22 3.36
C ALA A 66 8.32 5.94 3.37
N TYR A 67 7.86 6.35 4.54
CA TYR A 67 6.62 7.10 4.70
C TYR A 67 6.66 8.49 4.01
N GLU A 68 7.78 9.20 4.13
CA GLU A 68 8.02 10.49 3.47
C GLU A 68 8.01 10.36 1.94
N ALA A 69 8.52 9.25 1.39
CA ALA A 69 8.49 9.00 -0.05
C ALA A 69 7.06 8.97 -0.61
N TYR A 70 6.09 8.42 0.13
CA TYR A 70 4.68 8.53 -0.25
C TYR A 70 4.13 9.94 0.01
N CYS A 71 4.44 10.55 1.15
CA CYS A 71 3.90 11.87 1.52
C CYS A 71 4.34 12.99 0.55
N ALA A 72 5.45 12.80 -0.15
CA ALA A 72 5.89 13.68 -1.22
C ALA A 72 4.87 13.74 -2.39
N GLU A 73 4.18 12.63 -2.66
CA GLU A 73 3.14 12.52 -3.68
C GLU A 73 1.74 12.84 -3.12
N GLU A 74 1.43 12.34 -1.92
CA GLU A 74 0.10 12.42 -1.30
C GLU A 74 0.20 12.74 0.22
N PRO A 75 -0.16 13.96 0.68
CA PRO A 75 0.16 14.46 2.02
C PRO A 75 -0.60 13.83 3.19
N ASN A 76 -1.41 12.79 2.95
CA ASN A 76 -2.16 12.10 4.00
C ASN A 76 -2.33 10.60 3.68
N PRO A 77 -1.39 9.74 4.11
CA PRO A 77 -1.48 8.29 3.93
C PRO A 77 -2.49 7.60 4.87
N GLY A 78 -3.02 8.31 5.87
CA GLY A 78 -3.82 7.70 6.93
C GLY A 78 -2.97 6.87 7.91
N TYR A 79 -3.52 5.74 8.38
CA TYR A 79 -2.83 4.84 9.30
C TYR A 79 -1.91 3.87 8.54
N THR A 80 -0.69 3.69 9.03
CA THR A 80 0.31 2.76 8.47
C THR A 80 0.59 1.63 9.46
N MET A 81 0.50 0.38 8.99
CA MET A 81 1.04 -0.75 9.73
C MET A 81 2.56 -0.81 9.54
N ILE A 82 3.33 -0.85 10.63
CA ILE A 82 4.79 -0.94 10.59
C ILE A 82 5.24 -2.35 11.00
N LEU A 83 5.99 -3.03 10.13
CA LEU A 83 6.48 -4.40 10.35
C LEU A 83 8.01 -4.46 10.25
N ALA A 84 8.70 -4.57 11.39
CA ALA A 84 10.14 -4.81 11.42
C ALA A 84 10.47 -6.28 11.11
N TRP A 85 11.66 -6.53 10.55
CA TRP A 85 12.13 -7.89 10.28
C TRP A 85 12.45 -8.61 11.59
N THR A 86 11.64 -9.62 11.89
CA THR A 86 11.81 -10.54 13.03
C THR A 86 11.47 -11.95 12.57
N ALA A 87 11.89 -12.97 13.32
CA ALA A 87 11.53 -14.35 13.02
C ALA A 87 10.00 -14.58 13.04
N GLU A 88 9.28 -13.82 13.86
CA GLU A 88 7.82 -13.89 13.98
C GLU A 88 7.11 -13.29 12.75
N ASN A 89 7.66 -12.20 12.20
CA ASN A 89 7.10 -11.50 11.06
C ASN A 89 7.57 -12.07 9.71
N ALA A 90 8.53 -13.01 9.71
CA ALA A 90 9.23 -13.46 8.51
C ALA A 90 8.27 -13.90 7.39
N SER A 91 7.27 -14.74 7.71
CA SER A 91 6.28 -15.21 6.73
C SER A 91 5.51 -14.05 6.11
N ARG A 92 5.09 -13.07 6.93
CA ARG A 92 4.33 -11.93 6.42
C ARG A 92 5.20 -11.02 5.56
N ILE A 93 6.45 -10.82 5.95
CA ILE A 93 7.40 -10.03 5.16
C ILE A 93 7.69 -10.73 3.83
N GLU A 94 7.89 -12.05 3.82
CA GLU A 94 8.08 -12.82 2.58
C GLU A 94 6.88 -12.68 1.61
N GLU A 95 5.65 -12.67 2.13
CA GLU A 95 4.45 -12.37 1.33
C GLU A 95 4.49 -10.96 0.74
N LEU A 96 4.85 -9.95 1.54
CA LEU A 96 4.95 -8.55 1.08
C LEU A 96 6.05 -8.37 0.03
N GLU A 97 7.19 -9.02 0.20
CA GLU A 97 8.26 -9.06 -0.80
C GLU A 97 7.79 -9.70 -2.11
N ALA A 98 6.98 -10.77 -2.04
CA ALA A 98 6.42 -11.41 -3.22
C ALA A 98 5.44 -10.49 -3.97
N ILE A 99 4.57 -9.77 -3.25
CA ILE A 99 3.65 -8.79 -3.85
C ILE A 99 4.44 -7.63 -4.46
N ALA A 100 5.46 -7.11 -3.75
CA ALA A 100 6.32 -6.04 -4.25
C ALA A 100 7.08 -6.47 -5.52
N ALA A 101 7.62 -7.69 -5.56
CA ALA A 101 8.29 -8.23 -6.72
C ALA A 101 7.33 -8.42 -7.91
N ALA A 102 6.10 -8.85 -7.67
CA ALA A 102 5.07 -8.95 -8.70
C ALA A 102 4.70 -7.58 -9.28
N PHE A 103 4.61 -6.55 -8.44
CA PHE A 103 4.34 -5.18 -8.85
C PHE A 103 5.47 -4.55 -9.67
N ALA A 104 6.73 -4.81 -9.29
CA ALA A 104 7.91 -4.33 -10.02
C ALA A 104 8.16 -5.07 -11.34
N ALA A 105 7.43 -6.15 -11.63
CA ALA A 105 7.64 -6.94 -12.83
C ALA A 105 7.22 -6.19 -14.12
N PRO A 106 7.99 -6.30 -15.22
CA PRO A 106 7.66 -5.65 -16.49
C PRO A 106 6.29 -6.10 -17.02
N GLY A 107 5.37 -5.15 -17.22
CA GLY A 107 4.03 -5.43 -17.76
C GLY A 107 2.93 -5.60 -16.70
N ALA A 108 3.25 -5.52 -15.41
CA ALA A 108 2.25 -5.33 -14.36
C ALA A 108 1.63 -3.93 -14.51
N GLY A 109 0.34 -3.87 -14.84
CA GLY A 109 -0.35 -2.61 -15.13
C GLY A 109 -0.68 -1.80 -13.88
N ARG A 110 -0.52 -0.47 -14.01
CA ARG A 110 -1.11 0.63 -13.22
C ARG A 110 -0.80 0.68 -11.72
N GLY A 111 0.41 1.14 -11.41
CA GLY A 111 0.71 1.80 -10.15
C GLY A 111 1.98 2.65 -10.22
N VAL A 112 2.27 3.42 -9.16
CA VAL A 112 3.50 4.21 -9.06
C VAL A 112 4.55 3.40 -8.30
N CYS A 113 5.70 3.16 -8.93
CA CYS A 113 6.87 2.54 -8.30
C CYS A 113 7.97 3.60 -8.17
N LEU A 114 8.35 3.93 -6.94
CA LEU A 114 9.49 4.81 -6.65
C LEU A 114 10.65 3.96 -6.13
N LEU A 115 11.67 3.81 -6.98
CA LEU A 115 12.92 3.10 -6.68
C LEU A 115 13.93 4.00 -5.97
#